data_AF-A0A6N7AHL3-F1
#
_entry.id   AF-A0A6N7AHL3-F1
#
_cell.length_a   1.000
_cell.length_b   1.000
_cell.length_c   1.000
_cell.angle_alpha   90.00
_cell.angle_beta   90.00
_cell.angle_gamma   90.00
#
_symmetry.space_group_name_H-M   'P 1'
#
loop_
_entity.id
_entity.type
_entity.pdbx_description
1 polymer ?
#
loop_
_entity_poly.entity_id
_entity_poly.type
_entity_poly.pdbx_seq_one_letter_code
_entity_poly.pdbx_strand_id
1 'polypeptide(L)'
;MRRVRLKGLGEPLVYADAALSLERAVAPHSLAPAQRYVLKADLESVLALVGLFEEKGIDIFALEGVILFWLDQNEEGPISLAPPVIEESHEADGRRLWLINDGMHRVTVARRLGRSINVLLARGVPEAWPYYALPLPGGWNEVEEIETVPAGYQKKTYRRPQEYKALFRDFNAVFPGIQKQRPAPSEKSSSP
;
A
#
# COMPACT_ATOMS: atom_id res chain seq x y z
N MET A 1 -4.89 9.06 9.61
CA MET A 1 -4.31 9.70 8.42
C MET A 1 -3.54 10.97 8.73
N ARG A 2 -4.15 12.07 9.21
CA ARG A 2 -3.39 13.31 9.56
C ARG A 2 -2.25 13.12 10.56
N ARG A 3 -2.31 12.06 11.37
CA ARG A 3 -1.30 11.67 12.37
C ARG A 3 -0.16 10.80 11.81
N VAL A 4 -0.17 10.45 10.53
CA VAL A 4 0.87 9.60 9.93
C VAL A 4 2.17 10.39 9.86
N ARG A 5 3.24 9.77 10.36
CA ARG A 5 4.60 10.33 10.34
C ARG A 5 5.43 9.71 9.23
N LEU A 6 6.44 10.43 8.79
CA LEU A 6 7.57 9.79 8.12
C LEU A 6 8.43 9.04 9.15
N LYS A 7 9.17 8.01 8.71
CA LYS A 7 10.13 7.30 9.56
C LYS A 7 11.48 8.01 9.73
N GLY A 8 11.76 9.05 8.96
CA GLY A 8 12.98 9.84 9.08
C GLY A 8 12.69 11.33 9.00
N LEU A 9 13.73 12.14 8.78
CA LEU A 9 13.63 13.59 8.60
C LEU A 9 12.98 14.33 9.79
N GLY A 10 13.16 13.83 11.01
CA GLY A 10 12.49 14.38 12.20
C GLY A 10 11.02 13.99 12.35
N GLU A 11 10.60 12.94 11.64
CA GLU A 11 9.27 12.31 11.72
C GLU A 11 8.09 13.28 11.54
N PRO A 12 8.10 14.16 10.51
CA PRO A 12 7.02 15.12 10.30
C PRO A 12 5.69 14.42 10.01
N LEU A 13 4.60 15.10 10.37
CA LEU A 13 3.23 14.71 10.03
C LEU A 13 2.95 14.98 8.54
N VAL A 14 3.29 14.02 7.69
CA VAL A 14 3.27 14.18 6.22
C VAL A 14 1.91 14.56 5.64
N TYR A 15 0.82 14.20 6.33
CA TYR A 15 -0.56 14.51 5.92
C TYR A 15 -1.27 15.51 6.83
N ALA A 16 -0.53 16.30 7.62
CA ALA A 16 -1.14 17.30 8.52
C ALA A 16 -2.06 18.26 7.73
N ASP A 17 -1.51 18.86 6.67
CA ASP A 17 -2.16 19.88 5.86
C ASP A 17 -2.66 19.36 4.49
N ALA A 18 -2.46 18.06 4.21
CA ALA A 18 -2.94 17.45 2.99
C ALA A 18 -4.49 17.45 2.92
N ALA A 19 -5.02 17.60 1.72
CA ALA A 19 -6.42 17.33 1.44
C ALA A 19 -6.65 15.82 1.40
N LEU A 20 -7.58 15.33 2.22
CA LEU A 20 -7.89 13.90 2.33
C LEU A 20 -9.33 13.67 1.87
N SER A 21 -9.53 12.77 0.91
CA SER A 21 -10.85 12.39 0.41
C SER A 21 -10.97 10.88 0.24
N LEU A 22 -12.19 10.35 0.46
CA LEU A 22 -12.54 9.01 0.03
C LEU A 22 -13.09 9.11 -1.39
N GLU A 23 -12.29 8.68 -2.36
CA GLU A 23 -12.71 8.61 -3.76
C GLU A 23 -13.39 7.28 -4.01
N ARG A 24 -14.65 7.32 -4.48
CA ARG A 24 -15.47 6.13 -4.67
C ARG A 24 -15.35 5.58 -6.08
N ALA A 25 -15.51 4.26 -6.20
CA ALA A 25 -15.60 3.56 -7.48
C ALA A 25 -14.47 3.92 -8.48
N VAL A 26 -13.23 4.07 -7.98
CA VAL A 26 -12.07 4.38 -8.83
C VAL A 26 -11.72 3.16 -9.66
N ALA A 27 -11.42 3.39 -10.94
CA ALA A 27 -10.99 2.32 -11.83
C ALA A 27 -9.53 1.93 -11.51
N PRO A 28 -9.20 0.67 -11.16
CA PRO A 28 -7.84 0.31 -10.75
C PRO A 28 -6.76 0.61 -11.80
N HIS A 29 -7.12 0.58 -13.10
CA HIS A 29 -6.19 0.87 -14.19
C HIS A 29 -5.76 2.34 -14.27
N SER A 30 -6.49 3.27 -13.64
CA SER A 30 -6.13 4.69 -13.59
C SER A 30 -5.12 5.01 -12.48
N LEU A 31 -4.83 4.05 -11.60
CA LEU A 31 -3.86 4.19 -10.51
C LEU A 31 -2.46 3.83 -10.99
N ALA A 32 -1.45 4.54 -10.49
CA ALA A 32 -0.05 4.36 -10.84
C ALA A 32 0.65 3.41 -9.83
N PRO A 33 1.03 2.19 -10.25
CA PRO A 33 1.83 1.32 -9.39
C PRO A 33 3.26 1.86 -9.26
N ALA A 34 3.85 1.69 -8.08
CA ALA A 34 5.26 2.01 -7.80
C ALA A 34 6.10 0.78 -7.44
N GLN A 35 5.55 -0.42 -7.65
CA GLN A 35 6.11 -1.70 -7.25
C GLN A 35 6.11 -2.68 -8.41
N ARG A 36 7.28 -3.26 -8.72
CA ARG A 36 7.48 -4.14 -9.89
C ARG A 36 6.79 -5.49 -9.81
N TYR A 37 6.44 -5.96 -8.62
CA TYR A 37 5.80 -7.25 -8.47
C TYR A 37 4.76 -7.30 -7.37
N VAL A 38 3.88 -8.27 -7.44
CA VAL A 38 3.00 -8.71 -6.36
C VAL A 38 3.18 -10.20 -6.16
N LEU A 39 3.09 -10.67 -4.92
CA LEU A 39 3.22 -12.09 -4.63
C LEU A 39 1.89 -12.79 -4.91
N LYS A 40 1.89 -13.87 -5.69
CA LYS A 40 0.67 -14.64 -5.98
C LYS A 40 -0.03 -15.07 -4.68
N ALA A 41 0.72 -15.56 -3.69
CA ALA A 41 0.17 -15.95 -2.38
C ALA A 41 -0.58 -14.80 -1.66
N ASP A 42 -0.10 -13.56 -1.79
CA ASP A 42 -0.78 -12.39 -1.21
C ASP A 42 -2.06 -12.03 -1.99
N LEU A 43 -2.10 -12.29 -3.30
CA LEU A 43 -3.29 -12.09 -4.12
C LEU A 43 -4.35 -13.16 -3.84
N GLU A 44 -3.94 -14.41 -3.68
CA GLU A 44 -4.83 -15.51 -3.27
C GLU A 44 -5.42 -15.24 -1.88
N SER A 45 -4.63 -14.71 -0.96
CA SER A 45 -5.12 -14.30 0.36
C SER A 45 -6.20 -13.21 0.25
N VAL A 46 -6.00 -12.22 -0.63
CA VAL A 46 -7.02 -11.18 -0.87
C VAL A 46 -8.26 -11.78 -1.54
N LEU A 47 -8.12 -12.69 -2.50
CA LEU A 47 -9.24 -13.38 -3.15
C LEU A 47 -10.06 -14.20 -2.15
N ALA A 48 -9.39 -14.91 -1.23
CA ALA A 48 -10.07 -15.63 -0.16
C ALA A 48 -10.87 -14.67 0.75
N LEU A 49 -10.30 -13.50 1.09
CA LEU A 49 -11.02 -12.47 1.83
C LEU A 49 -12.22 -11.93 1.05
N VAL A 50 -12.13 -11.75 -0.28
CA VAL A 50 -13.30 -11.34 -1.09
C VAL A 50 -14.46 -12.30 -0.86
N GLY A 51 -14.24 -13.62 -1.01
CA GLY A 51 -15.28 -14.62 -0.80
C GLY A 51 -15.87 -14.59 0.61
N LEU A 52 -15.02 -14.58 1.64
CA LEU A 52 -15.46 -14.58 3.04
C LEU A 52 -16.30 -13.35 3.42
N PHE A 53 -15.94 -12.18 2.90
CA PHE A 53 -16.68 -10.94 3.18
C PHE A 53 -17.95 -10.82 2.34
N GLU A 54 -17.95 -11.30 1.10
CA GLU A 54 -19.14 -11.32 0.24
C GLU A 54 -20.25 -12.21 0.82
N GLU A 55 -19.90 -13.34 1.43
CA GLU A 55 -20.87 -14.18 2.18
C GLU A 55 -21.56 -13.42 3.32
N LYS A 56 -20.94 -12.35 3.83
CA LYS A 56 -21.50 -11.46 4.86
C LYS A 56 -22.09 -10.18 4.29
N GLY A 57 -22.19 -10.06 2.97
CA GLY A 57 -22.72 -8.87 2.29
C GLY A 57 -21.78 -7.66 2.34
N ILE A 58 -20.47 -7.88 2.59
CA ILE A 58 -19.46 -6.82 2.66
C ILE A 58 -18.61 -6.83 1.39
N ASP A 59 -18.60 -5.72 0.66
CA ASP A 59 -17.70 -5.52 -0.47
C ASP A 59 -16.39 -4.86 0.01
N ILE A 60 -15.30 -5.63 0.04
CA ILE A 60 -13.99 -5.13 0.47
C ILE A 60 -13.36 -4.11 -0.51
N PHE A 61 -13.88 -3.98 -1.73
CA PHE A 61 -13.49 -2.94 -2.67
C PHE A 61 -14.31 -1.66 -2.49
N ALA A 62 -15.47 -1.71 -1.83
CA ALA A 62 -16.32 -0.55 -1.58
C ALA A 62 -16.23 -0.01 -0.13
N LEU A 63 -15.15 -0.35 0.59
CA LEU A 63 -14.97 0.13 1.96
C LEU A 63 -14.97 1.66 2.03
N GLU A 64 -15.68 2.21 3.02
CA GLU A 64 -15.68 3.65 3.33
C GLU A 64 -14.87 3.99 4.59
N GLY A 65 -14.38 2.97 5.28
CA GLY A 65 -13.63 3.07 6.51
C GLY A 65 -12.86 1.79 6.80
N VAL A 66 -12.21 1.74 7.95
CA VAL A 66 -11.46 0.56 8.40
C VAL A 66 -12.43 -0.45 9.00
N ILE A 67 -12.33 -1.70 8.58
CA ILE A 67 -12.95 -2.84 9.25
C ILE A 67 -11.88 -3.60 10.03
N LEU A 68 -12.28 -4.10 11.21
CA LEU A 68 -11.47 -4.94 12.07
C LEU A 68 -12.13 -6.32 12.11
N PHE A 69 -11.37 -7.38 11.86
CA PHE A 69 -11.90 -8.74 11.81
C PHE A 69 -10.90 -9.75 12.35
N TRP A 70 -11.39 -10.92 12.73
CA TRP A 70 -10.58 -12.06 13.18
C TRP A 70 -10.77 -13.20 12.19
N LEU A 71 -9.69 -13.87 11.80
CA LEU A 71 -9.78 -15.10 11.01
C LEU A 71 -9.97 -16.31 11.92
N ASP A 72 -9.39 -16.26 13.13
CA ASP A 72 -9.57 -17.25 14.19
C ASP A 72 -9.83 -16.51 15.52
N GLN A 73 -10.71 -17.08 16.35
CA GLN A 73 -11.01 -16.58 17.70
C GLN A 73 -9.79 -16.61 18.62
N ASN A 74 -8.77 -17.40 18.29
CA ASN A 74 -7.52 -17.49 19.05
C ASN A 74 -6.45 -16.47 18.63
N GLU A 75 -6.72 -15.60 17.65
CA GLU A 75 -5.78 -14.55 17.26
C GLU A 75 -5.64 -13.48 18.36
N GLU A 76 -4.39 -13.06 18.60
CA GLU A 76 -4.04 -12.10 19.67
C GLU A 76 -4.66 -10.70 19.45
N GLY A 77 -5.14 -10.40 18.24
CA GLY A 77 -5.84 -9.16 17.94
C GLY A 77 -6.46 -9.15 16.54
N PRO A 78 -7.32 -8.15 16.23
CA PRO A 78 -7.98 -8.07 14.94
C PRO A 78 -7.01 -7.69 13.83
N ILE A 79 -7.29 -8.20 12.64
CA ILE A 79 -6.71 -7.78 11.38
C ILE A 79 -7.44 -6.53 10.89
N SER A 80 -6.67 -5.52 10.50
CA SER A 80 -7.19 -4.27 9.92
C SER A 80 -7.28 -4.36 8.41
N LEU A 81 -8.45 -4.01 7.85
CA LEU A 81 -8.64 -3.82 6.41
C LEU A 81 -9.25 -2.44 6.15
N ALA A 82 -8.53 -1.57 5.44
CA ALA A 82 -8.91 -0.18 5.17
C ALA A 82 -8.84 0.12 3.68
N PRO A 83 -9.57 1.07 3.10
CA PRO A 83 -9.39 1.46 1.69
C PRO A 83 -7.90 1.67 1.33
N PRO A 84 -7.42 1.25 0.14
CA PRO A 84 -6.05 1.54 -0.29
C PRO A 84 -5.73 3.04 -0.18
N VAL A 85 -4.51 3.35 0.25
CA VAL A 85 -4.05 4.73 0.35
C VAL A 85 -3.35 5.10 -0.95
N ILE A 86 -3.85 6.17 -1.57
CA ILE A 86 -3.34 6.75 -2.80
C ILE A 86 -2.80 8.14 -2.49
N GLU A 87 -1.64 8.47 -3.05
CA GLU A 87 -1.03 9.78 -2.91
C GLU A 87 -0.94 10.43 -4.30
N GLU A 88 -1.45 11.65 -4.44
CA GLU A 88 -1.18 12.44 -5.64
C GLU A 88 0.31 12.78 -5.69
N SER A 89 0.97 12.34 -6.74
CA SER A 89 2.39 12.51 -6.96
C SER A 89 2.63 13.45 -8.14
N HIS A 90 3.56 14.37 -7.96
CA HIS A 90 3.99 15.34 -8.98
C HIS A 90 5.37 14.89 -9.46
N GLU A 91 5.44 14.44 -10.70
CA GLU A 91 6.66 13.89 -11.29
C GLU A 91 7.48 14.95 -12.01
N ALA A 92 8.78 14.71 -12.14
CA ALA A 92 9.72 15.65 -12.76
C ALA A 92 9.40 15.97 -14.23
N ASP A 93 8.64 15.10 -14.91
CA ASP A 93 8.14 15.31 -16.27
C ASP A 93 6.82 16.10 -16.33
N GLY A 94 6.38 16.66 -15.20
CA GLY A 94 5.15 17.45 -15.08
C GLY A 94 3.88 16.62 -14.94
N ARG A 95 3.96 15.28 -14.97
CA ARG A 95 2.78 14.43 -14.76
C ARG A 95 2.30 14.53 -13.32
N ARG A 96 0.97 14.52 -13.17
CA ARG A 96 0.28 14.29 -11.90
C ARG A 96 -0.35 12.92 -11.93
N LEU A 97 0.01 12.08 -10.96
CA LEU A 97 -0.38 10.67 -10.94
C LEU A 97 -0.95 10.29 -9.57
N TRP A 98 -1.91 9.38 -9.56
CA TRP A 98 -2.47 8.81 -8.34
C TRP A 98 -1.71 7.55 -7.98
N LEU A 99 -0.67 7.72 -7.18
CA LEU A 99 0.31 6.68 -6.89
C LEU A 99 -0.16 5.78 -5.74
N ILE A 100 -0.10 4.47 -5.96
CA ILE A 100 -0.46 3.47 -4.95
C ILE A 100 0.59 3.45 -3.83
N ASN A 101 0.27 4.13 -2.73
CA ASN A 101 1.13 4.19 -1.56
C ASN A 101 1.01 2.90 -0.73
N ASP A 102 -0.23 2.48 -0.48
CA ASP A 102 -0.59 1.25 0.22
C ASP A 102 -1.72 0.50 -0.52
N GLY A 103 -1.84 -0.80 -0.27
CA GLY A 103 -2.94 -1.61 -0.81
C GLY A 103 -2.70 -2.20 -2.20
N MET A 104 -1.45 -2.24 -2.69
CA MET A 104 -1.08 -2.76 -4.01
C MET A 104 -1.75 -4.10 -4.35
N HIS A 105 -1.71 -5.10 -3.45
CA HIS A 105 -2.33 -6.41 -3.70
C HIS A 105 -3.85 -6.31 -3.90
N ARG A 106 -4.54 -5.45 -3.14
CA ARG A 106 -6.00 -5.29 -3.25
C ARG A 106 -6.39 -4.55 -4.51
N VAL A 107 -5.63 -3.52 -4.88
CA VAL A 107 -5.82 -2.84 -6.16
C VAL A 107 -5.58 -3.81 -7.32
N THR A 108 -4.55 -4.67 -7.24
CA THR A 108 -4.32 -5.72 -8.25
C THR A 108 -5.49 -6.68 -8.35
N VAL A 109 -6.02 -7.18 -7.23
CA VAL A 109 -7.17 -8.10 -7.28
C VAL A 109 -8.42 -7.41 -7.83
N ALA A 110 -8.71 -6.17 -7.41
CA ALA A 110 -9.82 -5.39 -8.00
C ALA A 110 -9.67 -5.26 -9.53
N ARG A 111 -8.44 -4.97 -10.00
CA ARG A 111 -8.11 -4.91 -11.44
C ARG A 111 -8.37 -6.24 -12.14
N ARG A 112 -7.91 -7.37 -11.58
CA ARG A 112 -8.11 -8.72 -12.15
C ARG A 112 -9.60 -9.07 -12.27
N LEU A 113 -10.39 -8.68 -11.28
CA LEU A 113 -11.83 -8.94 -11.24
C LEU A 113 -12.67 -7.93 -12.04
N GLY A 114 -12.05 -6.91 -12.64
CA GLY A 114 -12.77 -5.86 -13.37
C GLY A 114 -13.64 -4.98 -12.47
N ARG A 115 -13.34 -4.89 -11.17
CA ARG A 115 -14.12 -4.13 -10.18
C ARG A 115 -13.51 -2.76 -9.94
N SER A 116 -14.38 -1.79 -9.69
CA SER A 116 -13.98 -0.49 -9.15
C SER A 116 -13.63 -0.62 -7.67
N ILE A 117 -12.81 0.30 -7.16
CA ILE A 117 -12.36 0.29 -5.76
C ILE A 117 -12.43 1.69 -5.14
N ASN A 118 -12.92 1.77 -3.90
CA ASN A 118 -12.85 2.96 -3.07
C ASN A 118 -11.42 3.12 -2.55
N VAL A 119 -10.89 4.33 -2.63
CA VAL A 119 -9.54 4.65 -2.17
C VAL A 119 -9.54 5.87 -1.30
N LEU A 120 -8.60 5.90 -0.35
CA LEU A 120 -8.31 7.12 0.39
C LEU A 120 -7.21 7.88 -0.36
N LEU A 121 -7.56 9.05 -0.87
CA LEU A 121 -6.64 9.90 -1.62
C LEU A 121 -6.11 11.05 -0.76
N ALA A 122 -4.79 11.22 -0.76
CA ALA A 122 -4.10 12.37 -0.23
C ALA A 122 -3.59 13.27 -1.36
N ARG A 123 -4.00 14.55 -1.36
CA ARG A 123 -3.52 15.59 -2.30
C ARG A 123 -2.84 16.73 -1.56
N GLY A 124 -1.96 17.45 -2.25
CA GLY A 124 -1.21 18.57 -1.65
C GLY A 124 -0.21 18.12 -0.58
N VAL A 125 0.35 16.92 -0.73
CA VAL A 125 1.46 16.46 0.13
C VAL A 125 2.68 17.33 -0.15
N PRO A 126 3.43 17.81 0.87
CA PRO A 126 4.58 18.68 0.66
C PRO A 126 5.62 18.07 -0.28
N GLU A 127 6.04 18.83 -1.30
CA GLU A 127 7.05 18.38 -2.28
C GLU A 127 8.41 18.05 -1.64
N ALA A 128 8.72 18.65 -0.48
CA ALA A 128 9.89 18.31 0.32
C ALA A 128 9.87 16.85 0.80
N TRP A 129 8.69 16.24 0.87
CA TRP A 129 8.44 14.89 1.38
C TRP A 129 7.68 14.03 0.37
N PRO A 130 8.23 13.82 -0.85
CA PRO A 130 7.52 13.07 -1.88
C PRO A 130 7.38 11.61 -1.48
N TYR A 131 6.48 10.87 -2.13
CA TYR A 131 6.41 9.42 -1.93
C TYR A 131 7.75 8.76 -2.22
N TYR A 132 8.18 7.83 -1.36
CA TYR A 132 9.56 7.32 -1.36
C TYR A 132 9.96 6.54 -2.63
N ALA A 133 8.99 6.09 -3.42
CA ALA A 133 9.21 5.38 -4.67
C ALA A 133 8.65 6.14 -5.88
N LEU A 134 9.25 5.89 -7.04
CA LEU A 134 8.79 6.40 -8.33
C LEU A 134 7.66 5.51 -8.89
N PRO A 135 6.72 6.07 -9.67
CA PRO A 135 5.79 5.27 -10.44
C PRO A 135 6.56 4.42 -11.48
N LEU A 136 6.01 3.26 -11.83
CA LEU A 136 6.55 2.46 -12.93
C LEU A 136 6.32 3.19 -14.26
N PRO A 137 7.35 3.38 -15.10
CA PRO A 137 7.21 4.07 -16.38
C PRO A 137 6.13 3.46 -17.30
N GLY A 138 6.09 2.13 -17.41
CA GLY A 138 5.09 1.35 -18.14
C GLY A 138 3.81 1.04 -17.34
N GLY A 139 3.65 1.62 -16.15
CA GLY A 139 2.47 1.43 -15.29
C GLY A 139 2.23 -0.04 -14.97
N TRP A 140 0.97 -0.48 -15.13
CA TRP A 140 0.57 -1.86 -14.84
C TRP A 140 1.23 -2.92 -15.72
N ASN A 141 1.74 -2.55 -16.90
CA ASN A 141 2.44 -3.50 -17.78
C ASN A 141 3.80 -3.93 -17.24
N GLU A 142 4.34 -3.20 -16.26
CA GLU A 142 5.59 -3.54 -15.56
C GLU A 142 5.34 -4.25 -14.22
N VAL A 143 4.10 -4.58 -13.88
CA VAL A 143 3.78 -5.29 -12.63
C VAL A 143 3.72 -6.79 -12.89
N GLU A 144 4.68 -7.52 -12.33
CA GLU A 144 4.77 -8.98 -12.42
C GLU A 144 4.05 -9.68 -11.26
N GLU A 145 3.45 -10.83 -11.53
CA GLU A 145 2.83 -11.68 -10.50
C GLU A 145 3.71 -12.90 -10.27
N ILE A 146 4.51 -12.82 -9.21
CA ILE A 146 5.58 -13.80 -8.96
C ILE A 146 5.23 -14.69 -7.77
N GLU A 147 5.74 -15.92 -7.77
CA GLU A 147 5.55 -16.86 -6.66
C GLU A 147 6.53 -16.58 -5.53
N THR A 148 7.80 -16.35 -5.87
CA THR A 148 8.88 -16.04 -4.94
C THR A 148 9.69 -14.87 -5.46
N VAL A 149 10.33 -14.13 -4.56
CA VAL A 149 11.17 -12.98 -4.92
C VAL A 149 12.58 -13.49 -5.25
N PRO A 150 13.06 -13.33 -6.49
CA PRO A 150 14.42 -13.72 -6.84
C PRO A 150 15.46 -12.94 -6.03
N ALA A 151 16.62 -13.53 -5.79
CA ALA A 151 17.73 -12.85 -5.13
C ALA A 151 18.13 -11.60 -5.93
N GLY A 152 18.30 -10.46 -5.24
CA GLY A 152 18.64 -9.19 -5.88
C GLY A 152 17.50 -8.50 -6.65
N TYR A 153 16.30 -9.07 -6.69
CA TYR A 153 15.18 -8.49 -7.44
C TYR A 153 14.70 -7.18 -6.79
N GLN A 154 14.81 -6.07 -7.54
CA GLN A 154 14.46 -4.76 -7.04
C GLN A 154 12.94 -4.56 -6.99
N LYS A 155 12.39 -4.41 -5.78
CA LYS A 155 10.94 -4.23 -5.58
C LYS A 155 10.40 -2.90 -6.13
N LYS A 156 11.11 -1.79 -5.89
CA LYS A 156 10.70 -0.44 -6.29
C LYS A 156 11.93 0.37 -6.74
N THR A 157 11.73 1.30 -7.67
CA THR A 157 12.70 2.37 -7.90
C THR A 157 12.48 3.46 -6.86
N TYR A 158 13.49 3.77 -6.06
CA TYR A 158 13.37 4.74 -4.97
C TYR A 158 13.78 6.14 -5.41
N ARG A 159 13.06 7.18 -4.95
CA ARG A 159 13.43 8.59 -5.21
C ARG A 159 14.76 8.96 -4.56
N ARG A 160 15.03 8.38 -3.38
CA ARG A 160 16.30 8.55 -2.66
C ARG A 160 16.92 7.19 -2.37
N PRO A 161 17.65 6.58 -3.31
CA PRO A 161 18.12 5.19 -3.19
C PRO A 161 18.91 4.90 -1.89
N GLN A 162 19.69 5.86 -1.41
CA GLN A 162 20.54 5.72 -0.22
C GLN A 162 19.76 5.91 1.10
N GLU A 163 18.61 6.60 1.07
CA GLU A 163 17.87 7.02 2.28
C GLU A 163 16.34 6.88 2.15
N TYR A 164 15.87 5.98 1.28
CA TYR A 164 14.44 5.86 0.95
C TYR A 164 13.55 5.61 2.17
N LYS A 165 14.09 4.96 3.21
CA LYS A 165 13.38 4.70 4.47
C LYS A 165 12.99 6.00 5.18
N ALA A 166 13.73 7.09 4.99
CA ALA A 166 13.43 8.38 5.61
C ALA A 166 12.09 8.96 5.12
N LEU A 167 11.68 8.62 3.89
CA LEU A 167 10.40 9.01 3.29
C LEU A 167 9.29 7.97 3.51
N PHE A 168 9.52 6.90 4.27
CA PHE A 168 8.49 5.89 4.49
C PHE A 168 7.36 6.44 5.36
N ARG A 169 6.10 6.28 4.93
CA ARG A 169 4.91 6.66 5.70
C ARG A 169 4.55 5.55 6.68
N ASP A 170 4.59 5.85 7.96
CA ASP A 170 4.24 4.89 9.01
C ASP A 170 2.74 4.86 9.26
N PHE A 171 2.04 4.04 8.49
CA PHE A 171 0.60 3.85 8.69
C PHE A 171 0.31 2.99 9.92
N ASN A 172 1.20 2.06 10.29
CA ASN A 172 1.02 1.19 11.45
C ASN A 172 0.96 1.97 12.77
N ALA A 173 1.65 3.11 12.86
CA ALA A 173 1.55 4.01 14.02
C ALA A 173 0.12 4.58 14.24
N VAL A 174 -0.73 4.56 13.20
CA VAL A 174 -2.11 5.06 13.25
C VAL A 174 -3.14 3.95 13.11
N PHE A 175 -2.84 2.94 12.31
CA PHE A 175 -3.69 1.79 12.00
C PHE A 175 -2.86 0.51 12.15
N PRO A 176 -2.77 -0.07 13.36
CA PRO A 176 -2.00 -1.28 13.60
C PRO A 176 -2.35 -2.41 12.62
N GLY A 177 -1.33 -3.04 12.04
CA GLY A 177 -1.47 -4.19 11.14
C GLY A 177 -1.75 -3.85 9.68
N ILE A 178 -1.94 -2.57 9.32
CA ILE A 178 -2.26 -2.19 7.93
C ILE A 178 -1.09 -2.40 6.96
N GLN A 179 0.15 -2.23 7.43
CA GLN A 179 1.36 -2.51 6.66
C GLN A 179 2.01 -3.79 7.21
N LYS A 180 2.25 -4.77 6.34
CA LYS A 180 3.04 -5.96 6.70
C LYS A 180 4.43 -5.52 7.16
N GLN A 181 4.73 -5.78 8.43
CA GLN A 181 6.11 -5.67 8.92
C GLN A 181 6.89 -6.87 8.39
N ARG A 182 8.11 -6.65 7.89
CA ARG A 182 9.02 -7.78 7.67
C ARG A 182 9.45 -8.29 9.05
N PRO A 183 9.57 -9.61 9.25
CA PRO A 183 10.29 -10.13 10.40
C PRO A 183 11.67 -9.46 10.45
N ALA A 184 12.14 -9.12 11.66
CA ALA A 184 13.55 -8.79 11.83
C ALA A 184 14.38 -9.96 11.24
N PRO A 185 15.48 -9.68 10.52
CA PRO A 185 16.37 -10.76 10.12
C PRO A 185 16.76 -11.51 11.39
N SER A 186 16.48 -12.81 11.44
CA SER A 186 16.92 -13.65 12.53
C SER A 186 18.43 -13.50 12.63
N GLU A 187 18.92 -13.10 13.81
CA GLU A 187 20.33 -13.20 14.12
C GLU A 187 20.73 -14.65 13.83
N LYS A 188 21.63 -14.83 12.86
CA LYS A 188 22.26 -16.13 12.66
C LYS A 188 22.93 -16.46 13.99
N SER A 189 22.44 -17.48 14.67
CA SER A 189 23.18 -18.11 15.76
C SER A 189 24.51 -18.59 15.19
N SER A 190 25.55 -17.79 15.39
CA SER A 190 26.91 -18.29 15.41
C SER A 190 27.03 -19.19 16.64
N SER A 191 26.71 -20.47 16.47
CA SER A 191 27.19 -21.50 17.37
C SER A 191 28.66 -21.80 17.04
N PRO A 192 29.52 -21.93 18.05
CA PRO A 192 30.96 -22.09 17.92
C PRO A 192 31.38 -23.41 17.27
#